data_AF-A0A1F3SW79-F1
#
_entry.id   AF-A0A1F3SW79-F1
#
_cell.length_a   1.000
_cell.length_b   1.000
_cell.length_c   1.000
_cell.angle_alpha   90.00
_cell.angle_beta   90.00
_cell.angle_gamma   90.00
#
_symmetry.space_group_name_H-M   'P 1'
#
loop_
_entity.id
_entity.type
_entity.pdbx_description
1 polymer ?
#
loop_
_entity_poly.entity_id
_entity_poly.type
_entity_poly.pdbx_seq_one_letter_code
_entity_poly.pdbx_strand_id
1 'polypeptide(L)'
;MQEIRKNDPGRTDADTGVEFERDTSTSVNPPLFRDVSVEKKHEGELASWRRAAQELSGSLFDLARSDIRLAANEIKAARHSVQKHAIQMAIFSAIAAIGVLPFIAFLVVGLGDLIDNYWLSALIVSVLCFAIGGLVAYRALKNIQEQDFSMTETRRMLDRQMHSIERKLTESNQNGRRAA
;
A
#
# COMPACT_ATOMS: atom_id res chain seq x y z
N MET A 1 -45.70 11.03 10.59
CA MET A 1 -45.58 10.39 9.25
C MET A 1 -44.82 9.09 9.46
N GLN A 2 -45.49 8.06 10.00
CA GLN A 2 -46.16 6.97 9.28
C GLN A 2 -45.19 6.06 8.51
N GLU A 3 -44.74 5.02 9.23
CA GLU A 3 -44.24 3.74 8.71
C GLU A 3 -45.34 3.04 7.91
N ILE A 4 -44.99 2.47 6.75
CA ILE A 4 -45.82 1.46 6.07
C ILE A 4 -44.98 0.22 5.78
N ARG A 5 -45.44 -0.86 6.41
CA ARG A 5 -45.08 -2.28 6.36
C ARG A 5 -45.65 -2.95 5.11
N LYS A 6 -44.92 -3.89 4.49
CA LYS A 6 -45.41 -5.07 3.74
C LYS A 6 -44.17 -5.95 3.46
N ASN A 7 -43.94 -7.11 4.08
CA ASN A 7 -44.73 -8.35 4.18
C ASN A 7 -45.20 -8.87 2.82
N ASP A 8 -44.47 -9.84 2.25
CA ASP A 8 -45.11 -11.07 1.78
C ASP A 8 -44.16 -12.29 1.77
N PRO A 9 -44.64 -13.49 2.18
CA PRO A 9 -43.88 -14.71 2.38
C PRO A 9 -44.00 -15.66 1.18
N GLY A 10 -42.85 -16.07 0.62
CA GLY A 10 -42.76 -17.07 -0.44
C GLY A 10 -42.07 -18.35 0.05
N ARG A 11 -42.73 -19.07 0.95
CA ARG A 11 -42.38 -20.45 1.33
C ARG A 11 -43.21 -21.38 0.45
N THR A 12 -42.55 -22.25 -0.31
CA THR A 12 -43.19 -23.37 -1.00
C THR A 12 -42.44 -24.63 -0.63
N ASP A 13 -43.01 -25.33 0.35
CA ASP A 13 -42.68 -26.68 0.71
C ASP A 13 -43.22 -27.59 -0.41
N ALA A 14 -42.35 -28.35 -1.08
CA ALA A 14 -42.74 -29.45 -1.96
C ALA A 14 -41.95 -30.67 -1.54
N ASP A 15 -42.44 -31.25 -0.45
CA ASP A 15 -42.27 -32.64 -0.07
C ASP A 15 -42.88 -33.52 -1.17
N THR A 16 -42.10 -34.44 -1.72
CA THR A 16 -42.63 -35.57 -2.47
C THR A 16 -41.75 -36.77 -2.15
N GLY A 17 -42.16 -37.50 -1.12
CA GLY A 17 -41.71 -38.86 -0.89
C GLY A 17 -42.05 -39.76 -2.07
N VAL A 18 -41.04 -40.48 -2.55
CA VAL A 18 -41.22 -41.72 -3.29
C VAL A 18 -40.32 -42.75 -2.62
N GLU A 19 -40.96 -43.54 -1.78
CA GLU A 19 -40.45 -44.79 -1.22
C GLU A 19 -40.64 -45.85 -2.32
N PHE A 20 -39.56 -46.45 -2.83
CA PHE A 20 -39.66 -47.71 -3.57
C PHE A 20 -38.38 -48.55 -3.50
N GLU A 21 -38.56 -49.72 -2.89
CA GLU A 21 -37.92 -51.01 -3.14
C GLU A 21 -36.42 -51.19 -2.90
N ARG A 22 -36.12 -51.95 -1.84
CA ARG A 22 -34.92 -52.80 -1.80
C ARG A 22 -35.06 -53.87 -2.88
N ASP A 23 -34.00 -54.08 -3.65
CA ASP A 23 -33.68 -55.44 -4.08
C ASP A 23 -32.18 -55.70 -4.15
N THR A 24 -31.87 -56.92 -3.77
CA THR A 24 -30.56 -57.47 -3.44
C THR A 24 -29.70 -57.84 -4.67
N SER A 25 -28.38 -57.67 -4.50
CA SER A 25 -27.31 -58.54 -5.02
C SER A 25 -27.28 -58.86 -6.52
N THR A 26 -26.40 -58.17 -7.25
CA THR A 26 -25.61 -58.82 -8.30
C THR A 26 -24.22 -58.18 -8.37
N SER A 27 -23.23 -59.02 -8.06
CA SER A 27 -21.81 -58.83 -8.29
C SER A 27 -21.54 -58.61 -9.78
N VAL A 28 -21.11 -57.41 -10.15
CA VAL A 28 -20.31 -57.17 -11.36
C VAL A 28 -19.23 -56.17 -10.98
N ASN A 29 -17.99 -56.61 -11.12
CA ASN A 29 -16.77 -55.85 -10.89
C ASN A 29 -16.32 -55.30 -12.26
N PRO A 30 -16.55 -54.01 -12.58
CA PRO A 30 -15.88 -53.35 -13.70
C PRO A 30 -14.63 -52.58 -13.24
N PRO A 31 -13.67 -52.38 -14.16
CA PRO A 31 -12.26 -52.23 -13.84
C PRO A 31 -11.88 -50.80 -13.42
N LEU A 32 -10.94 -50.71 -12.50
CA LEU A 32 -9.77 -49.80 -12.54
C LEU A 32 -10.01 -48.40 -13.15
N PHE A 33 -10.99 -47.64 -12.65
CA PHE A 33 -10.98 -46.19 -12.82
C PHE A 33 -10.45 -45.54 -11.54
N ARG A 34 -9.11 -45.45 -11.55
CA ARG A 34 -8.28 -44.44 -10.90
C ARG A 34 -9.06 -43.45 -10.04
N ASP A 35 -8.89 -43.60 -8.73
CA ASP A 35 -9.11 -42.54 -7.74
C ASP A 35 -8.64 -41.21 -8.31
N VAL A 36 -9.58 -40.32 -8.60
CA VAL A 36 -9.34 -38.93 -8.96
C VAL A 36 -8.97 -38.19 -7.67
N SER A 37 -7.80 -38.53 -7.10
CA SER A 37 -7.21 -37.83 -5.96
C SER A 37 -6.45 -36.56 -6.37
N VAL A 38 -6.72 -36.01 -7.56
CA VAL A 38 -6.01 -34.84 -8.10
C VAL A 38 -6.60 -33.51 -7.60
N GLU A 39 -7.79 -33.50 -6.99
CA GLU A 39 -8.52 -32.25 -6.74
C GLU A 39 -8.25 -31.56 -5.39
N LYS A 40 -7.55 -32.18 -4.42
CA LYS A 40 -7.27 -31.54 -3.11
C LYS A 40 -5.91 -30.85 -2.97
N LYS A 41 -5.07 -30.83 -4.01
CA LYS A 41 -3.73 -30.24 -3.92
C LYS A 41 -3.72 -28.72 -4.11
N HIS A 42 -4.63 -28.15 -4.89
CA HIS A 42 -4.65 -26.71 -5.19
C HIS A 42 -5.28 -25.83 -4.09
N GLU A 43 -6.17 -26.37 -3.24
CA GLU A 43 -6.78 -25.58 -2.16
C GLU A 43 -5.80 -25.23 -1.03
N GLY A 44 -4.81 -26.09 -0.77
CA GLY A 44 -3.77 -25.84 0.24
C GLY A 44 -2.78 -24.76 -0.16
N GLU A 45 -2.40 -24.71 -1.44
CA GLU A 45 -1.50 -23.70 -1.98
C GLU A 45 -2.16 -22.32 -1.95
N LEU A 46 -3.46 -22.26 -2.28
CA LEU A 46 -4.23 -21.02 -2.24
C LEU A 46 -4.36 -20.44 -0.81
N ALA A 47 -4.55 -21.31 0.17
CA ALA A 47 -4.59 -20.92 1.57
C ALA A 47 -3.21 -20.45 2.07
N SER A 48 -2.11 -21.05 1.60
CA SER A 48 -0.76 -20.66 2.02
C SER A 48 -0.31 -19.30 1.49
N TRP A 49 -0.58 -18.94 0.22
CA TRP A 49 -0.23 -17.61 -0.28
C TRP A 49 -1.08 -16.52 0.37
N ARG A 50 -2.35 -16.83 0.72
CA ARG A 50 -3.20 -15.91 1.48
C ARG A 50 -2.63 -15.62 2.86
N ARG A 51 -2.14 -16.65 3.56
CA ARG A 51 -1.47 -16.49 4.86
C ARG A 51 -0.18 -15.69 4.72
N ALA A 52 0.66 -16.01 3.72
CA ALA A 52 1.88 -15.25 3.44
C ALA A 52 1.59 -13.77 3.11
N ALA A 53 0.54 -13.49 2.32
CA ALA A 53 0.11 -12.14 2.00
C ALA A 53 -0.44 -11.40 3.23
N GLN A 54 -1.21 -12.09 4.08
CA GLN A 54 -1.73 -11.51 5.32
C GLN A 54 -0.62 -11.20 6.32
N GLU A 55 0.34 -12.11 6.52
CA GLU A 55 1.49 -11.90 7.40
C GLU A 55 2.41 -10.78 6.91
N LEU A 56 2.69 -10.71 5.59
CA LEU A 56 3.44 -9.59 5.02
C LEU A 56 2.69 -8.27 5.21
N SER A 57 1.39 -8.25 4.92
CA SER A 57 0.58 -7.04 5.04
C SER A 57 0.50 -6.53 6.47
N GLY A 58 0.36 -7.41 7.46
CA GLY A 58 0.35 -7.06 8.88
C GLY A 58 1.71 -6.50 9.34
N SER A 59 2.79 -7.19 8.98
CA SER A 59 4.15 -6.78 9.36
C SER A 59 4.57 -5.45 8.72
N LEU A 60 4.21 -5.22 7.44
CA LEU A 60 4.44 -3.95 6.75
C LEU A 60 3.61 -2.81 7.34
N PHE A 61 2.37 -3.09 7.75
CA PHE A 61 1.48 -2.09 8.32
C PHE A 61 1.93 -1.64 9.70
N ASP A 62 2.40 -2.55 10.55
CA ASP A 62 2.93 -2.21 11.88
C ASP A 62 4.23 -1.42 11.79
N LEU A 63 5.13 -1.77 10.86
CA LEU A 63 6.35 -1.02 10.61
C LEU A 63 6.05 0.39 10.07
N ALA A 64 5.21 0.48 9.04
CA ALA A 64 4.78 1.75 8.46
C ALA A 64 4.09 2.64 9.49
N ARG A 65 3.26 2.08 10.38
CA ARG A 65 2.55 2.86 11.39
C ARG A 65 3.48 3.47 12.43
N SER A 66 4.58 2.80 12.76
CA SER A 66 5.60 3.33 13.67
C SER A 66 6.41 4.47 13.02
N ASP A 67 6.80 4.31 11.74
CA ASP A 67 7.54 5.32 10.98
C ASP A 67 6.69 6.55 10.66
N ILE A 68 5.40 6.35 10.36
CA ILE A 68 4.46 7.45 10.08
C ILE A 68 4.30 8.37 11.32
N ARG A 69 4.32 7.83 12.54
CA ARG A 69 4.15 8.66 13.75
C ARG A 69 5.35 9.57 14.02
N LEU A 70 6.57 9.10 13.74
CA LEU A 70 7.77 9.94 13.80
C LEU A 70 7.81 10.94 12.64
N ALA A 71 7.60 10.46 11.41
CA ALA A 71 7.60 11.29 10.22
C ALA A 71 6.53 12.41 10.29
N ALA A 72 5.34 12.12 10.82
CA ALA A 72 4.28 13.12 10.97
C ALA A 72 4.65 14.24 11.94
N ASN A 73 5.37 13.93 13.03
CA ASN A 73 5.83 14.93 13.99
C ASN A 73 6.93 15.82 13.38
N GLU A 74 7.81 15.24 12.56
CA GLU A 74 8.89 15.96 11.90
C GLU A 74 8.38 16.81 10.71
N ILE A 75 7.41 16.30 9.94
CA ILE A 75 6.69 17.07 8.90
C ILE A 75 5.97 18.27 9.52
N LYS A 76 5.39 18.13 10.72
CA LYS A 76 4.77 19.25 11.44
C LYS A 76 5.78 20.33 11.80
N ALA A 77 7.00 19.95 12.20
CA ALA A 77 8.08 20.89 12.50
C ALA A 77 8.66 21.55 11.23
N ALA A 78 8.82 20.80 10.14
CA ALA A 78 9.31 21.29 8.84
C ALA A 78 8.28 22.15 8.07
N ARG A 79 7.03 22.22 8.55
CA ARG A 79 5.91 22.86 7.85
C ARG A 79 6.16 24.33 7.51
N HIS A 80 6.82 25.08 8.41
CA HIS A 80 6.97 26.52 8.27
C HIS A 80 7.94 26.95 7.15
N SER A 81 8.93 26.14 6.79
CA SER A 81 9.87 26.44 5.69
C SER A 81 9.37 25.89 4.34
N VAL A 82 8.62 24.78 4.34
CA VAL A 82 8.17 24.09 3.12
C VAL A 82 6.92 24.76 2.50
N GLN A 83 6.12 25.49 3.29
CA GLN A 83 4.79 25.94 2.86
C GLN A 83 4.80 26.84 1.62
N LYS A 84 5.77 27.76 1.50
CA LYS A 84 5.84 28.69 0.36
C LYS A 84 6.19 27.98 -0.96
N HIS A 85 7.14 27.04 -0.92
CA HIS A 85 7.55 26.28 -2.10
C HIS A 85 6.53 25.20 -2.48
N ALA A 86 5.84 24.62 -1.49
CA ALA A 86 4.78 23.65 -1.74
C ALA A 86 3.60 24.22 -2.53
N ILE A 87 3.19 25.46 -2.24
CA ILE A 87 2.09 26.12 -3.00
C ILE A 87 2.50 26.33 -4.45
N GLN A 88 3.72 26.79 -4.69
CA GLN A 88 4.23 27.02 -6.04
C GLN A 88 4.34 25.69 -6.81
N MET A 89 4.87 24.63 -6.19
CA MET A 89 4.86 23.28 -6.77
C MET A 89 3.44 22.78 -7.07
N ALA A 90 2.49 23.01 -6.17
CA ALA A 90 1.10 22.57 -6.37
C ALA A 90 0.47 23.24 -7.59
N ILE A 91 0.72 24.54 -7.80
CA ILE A 91 0.24 25.27 -8.99
C ILE A 91 0.88 24.71 -10.26
N PHE A 92 2.20 24.54 -10.27
CA PHE A 92 2.90 23.96 -11.44
C PHE A 92 2.45 22.52 -11.72
N SER A 93 2.23 21.71 -10.69
CA SER A 93 1.71 20.35 -10.82
C SER A 93 0.29 20.34 -11.37
N ALA A 94 -0.58 21.27 -10.94
CA ALA A 94 -1.94 21.36 -11.45
C ALA A 94 -1.95 21.74 -12.94
N ILE A 95 -1.14 22.71 -13.34
CA ILE A 95 -1.00 23.12 -14.75
C ILE A 95 -0.41 21.97 -15.58
N ALA A 96 0.63 21.30 -15.08
CA ALA A 96 1.23 20.15 -15.74
C ALA A 96 0.22 19.00 -15.91
N ALA A 97 -0.59 18.71 -14.89
CA ALA A 97 -1.62 17.68 -14.96
C ALA A 97 -2.64 17.95 -16.06
N ILE A 98 -3.07 19.20 -16.22
CA ILE A 98 -4.01 19.60 -17.28
C ILE A 98 -3.36 19.46 -18.66
N GLY A 99 -2.08 19.81 -18.80
CA GLY A 99 -1.35 19.70 -20.08
C GLY A 99 -0.98 18.27 -20.48
N VAL A 100 -0.82 17.36 -19.52
CA VAL A 100 -0.41 15.97 -19.78
C VAL A 100 -1.51 15.18 -20.51
N LEU A 101 -2.79 15.42 -20.19
CA LEU A 101 -3.93 14.74 -20.83
C LEU A 101 -3.96 14.91 -22.37
N PRO A 102 -3.98 16.15 -22.92
CA PRO A 102 -3.96 16.35 -24.36
C PRO A 102 -2.63 15.92 -24.98
N PHE A 103 -1.52 15.98 -24.25
CA PHE A 103 -0.23 15.51 -24.74
C PHE A 103 -0.20 13.98 -24.94
N ILE A 104 -0.75 13.22 -23.99
CA ILE A 104 -0.90 11.76 -24.13
C ILE A 104 -1.83 11.44 -25.30
N ALA A 105 -2.97 12.13 -25.40
CA ALA A 105 -3.90 11.91 -26.51
C ALA A 105 -3.23 12.17 -27.87
N PHE A 106 -2.45 13.26 -27.98
CA PHE A 106 -1.67 13.59 -29.17
C PHE A 106 -0.65 12.49 -29.52
N LEU A 107 0.10 11.99 -28.54
CA LEU A 107 1.07 10.90 -28.75
C LEU A 107 0.38 9.61 -29.22
N VAL A 108 -0.76 9.25 -28.62
CA VAL A 108 -1.49 8.03 -28.99
C VAL A 108 -2.05 8.12 -30.41
N VAL A 109 -2.65 9.27 -30.77
CA VAL A 109 -3.19 9.47 -32.12
C VAL A 109 -2.06 9.55 -33.16
N GLY A 110 -1.01 10.33 -32.89
CA GLY A 110 0.11 10.49 -33.82
C GLY A 110 0.91 9.20 -34.04
N LEU A 111 1.12 8.41 -32.98
CA LEU A 111 1.78 7.11 -33.11
C LEU A 111 0.84 6.06 -33.73
N GLY A 112 -0.47 6.15 -33.43
CA GLY A 112 -1.50 5.32 -34.02
C GLY A 112 -1.57 5.43 -35.54
N ASP A 113 -1.47 6.66 -36.06
CA ASP A 113 -1.44 6.96 -37.49
C ASP A 113 -0.15 6.45 -38.18
N LEU A 114 0.96 6.38 -37.44
CA LEU A 114 2.24 5.90 -37.96
C LEU A 114 2.32 4.37 -38.06
N ILE A 115 1.60 3.64 -37.19
CA ILE A 115 1.67 2.16 -37.06
C ILE A 115 0.36 1.50 -37.56
N ASP A 116 -0.63 2.29 -38.02
CA ASP A 116 -1.99 1.85 -38.36
C ASP A 116 -2.68 1.06 -37.23
N ASN A 117 -2.27 1.28 -35.98
CA ASN A 117 -2.79 0.54 -34.82
C ASN A 117 -2.79 1.40 -33.55
N TYR A 118 -3.97 1.95 -33.23
CA TYR A 118 -4.18 2.80 -32.06
C TYR A 118 -4.05 2.05 -30.73
N TRP A 119 -4.41 0.77 -30.69
CA TRP A 119 -4.34 -0.02 -29.45
C TRP A 119 -2.89 -0.29 -29.03
N LEU A 120 -2.05 -0.70 -29.98
CA LEU A 120 -0.62 -0.91 -29.72
C LEU A 120 0.08 0.41 -29.37
N SER A 121 -0.30 1.49 -30.05
CA SER A 121 0.26 2.83 -29.82
C SER A 121 -0.04 3.35 -28.41
N ALA A 122 -1.27 3.16 -27.92
CA ALA A 122 -1.63 3.49 -26.54
C ALA A 122 -0.79 2.72 -25.52
N LEU A 123 -0.53 1.43 -25.76
CA LEU A 123 0.32 0.61 -24.90
C LEU A 123 1.76 1.15 -24.88
N ILE A 124 2.35 1.43 -26.05
CA ILE A 124 3.73 1.93 -26.16
C ILE A 124 3.90 3.27 -25.45
N VAL A 125 2.97 4.21 -25.69
CA VAL A 125 3.02 5.54 -25.04
C VAL A 125 2.87 5.42 -23.53
N SER A 126 1.98 4.55 -23.04
CA SER A 126 1.81 4.34 -21.61
C SER A 126 3.07 3.78 -20.94
N VAL A 127 3.72 2.79 -21.57
CA VAL A 127 4.97 2.20 -21.07
C VAL A 127 6.09 3.24 -21.07
N LEU A 128 6.20 4.07 -22.12
CA LEU A 128 7.17 5.16 -22.18
C LEU A 128 6.95 6.20 -21.07
N CYS A 129 5.71 6.66 -20.87
CA CYS A 129 5.38 7.58 -19.80
C CYS A 129 5.66 6.98 -18.42
N PHE A 130 5.31 5.71 -18.20
CA PHE A 130 5.62 5.01 -16.94
C PHE A 130 7.12 4.83 -16.74
N ALA A 131 7.89 4.54 -17.79
CA ALA A 131 9.33 4.40 -17.69
C ALA A 131 9.99 5.73 -17.29
N ILE A 132 9.60 6.84 -17.91
CA ILE A 132 10.14 8.18 -17.61
C ILE A 132 9.68 8.62 -16.21
N GLY A 133 8.39 8.55 -15.94
CA GLY A 133 7.81 8.94 -14.64
C GLY A 133 8.35 8.09 -13.50
N GLY A 134 8.45 6.78 -13.71
CA GLY A 134 9.05 5.83 -12.79
C GLY A 134 10.52 6.11 -12.54
N LEU A 135 11.31 6.44 -13.57
CA LEU A 135 12.72 6.79 -13.40
C LEU A 135 12.90 8.09 -12.59
N VAL A 136 12.08 9.10 -12.86
CA VAL A 136 12.11 10.37 -12.10
C VAL A 136 11.69 10.12 -10.65
N ALA A 137 10.59 9.39 -10.42
CA ALA A 137 10.13 9.05 -9.08
C ALA A 137 11.17 8.20 -8.32
N TYR A 138 11.80 7.24 -8.99
CA TYR A 138 12.86 6.41 -8.42
C TYR A 138 14.07 7.25 -8.02
N ARG A 139 14.48 8.21 -8.86
CA ARG A 139 15.57 9.15 -8.52
C ARG A 139 15.20 10.07 -7.37
N ALA A 140 13.97 10.57 -7.32
CA ALA A 140 13.50 11.37 -6.20
C ALA A 140 13.53 10.57 -4.88
N LEU A 141 13.06 9.32 -4.92
CA LEU A 141 13.08 8.43 -3.75
C LEU A 141 14.52 8.10 -3.31
N LYS A 142 15.40 7.83 -4.27
CA LYS A 142 16.82 7.59 -4.01
C LYS A 142 17.52 8.82 -3.42
N ASN A 143 17.23 10.02 -3.93
CA ASN A 143 17.75 11.26 -3.34
C ASN A 143 17.26 11.48 -1.91
N ILE A 144 16.04 11.08 -1.58
CA ILE A 144 15.50 11.15 -0.21
C ILE A 144 16.15 10.10 0.70
N GLN A 145 16.52 8.93 0.17
CA GLN A 145 17.23 7.90 0.93
C GLN A 145 18.72 8.23 1.14
N GLU A 146 19.38 8.83 0.13
CA GLU A 146 20.78 9.24 0.21
C GLU A 146 20.96 10.56 0.99
N GLN A 147 19.97 11.44 0.94
CA GLN A 147 19.82 12.48 1.96
C GLN A 147 19.29 11.82 3.22
N ASP A 148 20.19 11.09 3.87
CA ASP A 148 20.11 10.73 5.27
C ASP A 148 19.45 11.92 5.99
N PHE A 149 18.22 11.74 6.47
CA PHE A 149 17.67 12.57 7.55
C PHE A 149 18.47 12.23 8.82
N SER A 150 19.81 12.23 8.71
CA SER A 150 20.69 12.29 9.83
C SER A 150 20.31 13.58 10.52
N MET A 151 19.65 13.39 11.65
CA MET A 151 19.39 14.34 12.72
C MET A 151 20.71 15.04 13.13
N THR A 152 21.36 15.74 12.22
CA THR A 152 22.58 16.49 12.47
C THR A 152 22.22 17.71 13.32
N GLU A 153 21.03 18.29 13.13
CA GLU A 153 20.47 19.32 14.01
C GLU A 153 20.14 18.76 15.42
N THR A 154 19.43 17.63 15.52
CA THR A 154 19.05 17.06 16.83
C THR A 154 20.26 16.56 17.61
N ARG A 155 21.25 15.94 16.94
CA ARG A 155 22.52 15.55 17.58
C ARG A 155 23.34 16.78 18.02
N ARG A 156 23.36 17.85 17.22
CA ARG A 156 24.01 19.13 17.60
C ARG A 156 23.29 19.88 18.72
N MET A 157 21.98 19.67 18.92
CA MET A 157 21.26 20.20 20.07
C MET A 157 21.47 19.36 21.33
N LEU A 158 21.62 18.03 21.21
CA LEU A 158 21.98 17.16 22.34
C LEU A 158 23.40 17.46 22.85
N ASP A 159 24.39 17.63 21.98
CA ASP A 159 25.76 17.99 22.39
C ASP A 159 25.81 19.34 23.11
N ARG A 160 25.04 20.33 22.64
CA ARG A 160 24.95 21.64 23.30
C ARG A 160 24.30 21.58 24.67
N GLN A 161 23.31 20.70 24.86
CA GLN A 161 22.67 20.53 26.17
C GLN A 161 23.56 19.75 27.14
N MET A 162 24.30 18.74 26.66
CA MET A 162 25.22 17.97 27.49
C MET A 162 26.29 18.87 28.15
N HIS A 163 26.88 19.80 27.39
CA HIS A 163 27.84 20.76 27.93
C HIS A 163 27.26 21.75 28.95
N SER A 164 25.98 22.09 28.86
CA SER A 164 25.29 22.93 29.85
C SER A 164 25.09 22.18 31.17
N ILE A 165 24.78 20.88 31.08
CA ILE A 165 24.57 20.01 32.25
C ILE A 165 25.89 19.78 33.00
N GLU A 166 27.00 19.50 32.30
CA GLU A 166 28.32 19.36 32.93
C GLU A 166 28.73 20.63 33.70
N ARG A 167 28.46 21.80 33.12
CA ARG A 167 28.79 23.08 33.75
C ARG A 167 28.01 23.28 35.05
N LYS A 168 26.71 22.95 35.05
CA LYS A 168 25.86 23.03 36.25
C LYS A 168 26.19 22.00 37.32
N LEU A 169 26.57 20.78 36.94
CA LEU A 169 27.02 19.74 37.89
C LEU A 169 28.32 20.15 38.58
N THR A 170 29.24 20.77 37.85
CA THR A 170 30.51 21.26 38.39
C THR A 170 30.28 22.42 39.37
N GLU A 171 29.44 23.39 39.00
CA GLU A 171 29.06 24.50 39.88
C GLU A 171 28.33 24.03 41.14
N SER A 172 27.40 23.06 41.02
CA SER A 172 26.65 22.54 42.17
C SER A 172 27.54 21.78 43.17
N ASN A 173 28.48 20.97 42.67
CA ASN A 173 29.45 20.27 43.52
C ASN A 173 30.37 21.25 44.28
N GLN A 174 30.78 22.33 43.62
CA GLN A 174 31.63 23.34 44.25
C GLN A 174 30.86 24.18 45.28
N ASN A 175 29.58 24.46 45.03
CA ASN A 175 28.73 25.20 45.96
C ASN A 175 28.39 24.36 47.21
N GLY A 176 28.17 23.06 47.05
CA GLY A 176 27.96 22.13 48.17
C GLY A 176 29.18 22.05 49.12
N ARG A 177 30.41 22.14 48.60
CA ARG A 177 31.65 22.16 49.40
C ARG A 177 31.92 23.47 50.13
N ARG A 178 31.21 24.56 49.81
CA ARG A 178 31.32 25.86 50.50
C ARG A 178 30.30 26.04 51.61
N ALA A 179 29.22 25.27 51.57
CA ALA A 179 28.15 25.31 52.55
C ALA A 179 28.32 24.29 53.70
N ALA A 180 29.31 23.39 53.60
CA ALA A 180 29.72 22.43 54.63
C ALA A 180 31.04 22.87 55.26
#